data_AF-A0A965WG82-F1
#
_entry.id   AF-A0A965WG82-F1
#
_cell.length_a   1.000
_cell.length_b   1.000
_cell.length_c   1.000
_cell.angle_alpha   90.00
_cell.angle_beta   90.00
_cell.angle_gamma   90.00
#
_symmetry.space_group_name_H-M   'P 1'
#
loop_
_entity.id
_entity.type
_entity.pdbx_description
1 polymer ?
#
loop_
_entity_poly.entity_id
_entity_poly.type
_entity_poly.pdbx_seq_one_letter_code
_entity_poly.pdbx_strand_id
1 'polypeptide(L)'
;YAVDETPELMPMPIHLAHRLVERQAHLRRDGRLNWLRPDAKSQVTMRYVDGKPHSIDTVVLSTQHAPDITLEKLREAVIEEIIKPVLPKDFVKGEIKYLVNPTGRFVVGGPQGDCGLTGRKIIVDTYGGSCPHGGGAFSGKDPSKVDRSAAYAARYVAKNVVAAGLASKCLVQVSYAIGVAKPTSVWVSTYGTGVISDEKISELVNTHFDLRPKGIVKMLNLLRPIYKKSAAYGHFGREEPEFSWEARDLALTLKSAAGL
;
A
#
# COMPACT_ATOMS: atom_id res chain seq x y z
N TYR A 1 -7.41 4.03 -4.51
CA TYR A 1 -7.01 5.29 -3.86
C TYR A 1 -5.59 5.64 -4.28
N ALA A 2 -5.31 6.92 -4.46
CA ALA A 2 -3.98 7.45 -4.68
C ALA A 2 -3.89 8.86 -4.07
N VAL A 3 -2.68 9.24 -3.66
CA VAL A 3 -2.38 10.57 -3.11
C VAL A 3 -0.92 10.91 -3.41
N ASP A 4 -0.59 12.17 -3.64
CA ASP A 4 0.75 12.67 -3.99
C ASP A 4 1.73 12.79 -2.80
N GLU A 5 1.54 12.00 -1.74
CA GLU A 5 2.41 12.04 -0.56
C GLU A 5 3.75 11.31 -0.77
N THR A 6 3.78 10.27 -1.62
CA THR A 6 5.00 9.52 -1.97
C THR A 6 5.21 9.50 -3.49
N PRO A 7 6.44 9.20 -3.99
CA PRO A 7 6.68 9.04 -5.42
C PRO A 7 5.76 8.01 -6.08
N GLU A 8 5.40 6.93 -5.38
CA GLU A 8 4.51 5.85 -5.83
C GLU A 8 3.02 6.19 -5.69
N LEU A 9 2.68 7.41 -5.31
CA LEU A 9 1.33 7.92 -5.11
C LEU A 9 0.55 7.14 -4.03
N MET A 10 1.21 6.85 -2.90
CA MET A 10 0.65 6.16 -1.74
C MET A 10 0.57 7.09 -0.51
N PRO A 11 -0.32 6.79 0.45
CA PRO A 11 -0.26 7.46 1.75
C PRO A 11 1.07 7.15 2.45
N MET A 12 1.72 8.17 3.01
CA MET A 12 3.06 8.06 3.59
C MET A 12 3.16 7.02 4.74
N PRO A 13 2.23 6.93 5.71
CA PRO A 13 2.39 6.04 6.85
C PRO A 13 2.44 4.56 6.47
N ILE A 14 1.54 4.12 5.56
CA ILE A 14 1.51 2.72 5.11
C ILE A 14 2.72 2.39 4.23
N HIS A 15 3.14 3.35 3.39
CA HIS A 15 4.35 3.21 2.59
C HIS A 15 5.57 2.93 3.50
N LEU A 16 5.81 3.78 4.50
CA LEU A 16 6.93 3.60 5.43
C LEU A 16 6.82 2.31 6.24
N ALA A 17 5.62 1.97 6.74
CA ALA A 17 5.40 0.72 7.46
C ALA A 17 5.81 -0.50 6.60
N HIS A 18 5.45 -0.54 5.32
CA HIS A 18 5.88 -1.60 4.41
C HIS A 18 7.39 -1.63 4.18
N ARG A 19 8.02 -0.47 3.90
CA ARG A 19 9.46 -0.39 3.66
C ARG A 19 10.27 -0.88 4.87
N LEU A 20 9.80 -0.63 6.09
CA LEU A 20 10.46 -1.09 7.33
C LEU A 20 10.51 -2.62 7.43
N VAL A 21 9.39 -3.32 7.24
CA VAL A 21 9.36 -4.80 7.31
C VAL A 21 10.03 -5.45 6.10
N GLU A 22 10.03 -4.80 4.94
CA GLU A 22 10.79 -5.25 3.77
C GLU A 22 12.30 -5.15 4.02
N ARG A 23 12.78 -4.04 4.60
CA ARG A 23 14.18 -3.86 5.02
C ARG A 23 14.60 -4.88 6.07
N GLN A 24 13.75 -5.14 7.08
CA GLN A 24 13.98 -6.21 8.07
C GLN A 24 14.18 -7.56 7.37
N ALA A 25 13.29 -7.91 6.44
CA ALA A 25 13.37 -9.17 5.74
C ALA A 25 14.60 -9.27 4.83
N HIS A 26 15.03 -8.16 4.23
CA HIS A 26 16.23 -8.08 3.41
C HIS A 26 17.49 -8.37 4.22
N LEU A 27 17.73 -7.63 5.32
CA LEU A 27 18.91 -7.81 6.19
C LEU A 27 18.99 -9.20 6.84
N ARG A 28 17.82 -9.81 7.07
CA ARG A 28 17.74 -11.20 7.54
C ARG A 28 18.15 -12.19 6.45
N ARG A 29 17.68 -12.00 5.22
CA ARG A 29 17.89 -12.95 4.11
C ARG A 29 19.29 -12.87 3.53
N ASP A 30 19.93 -11.70 3.56
CA ASP A 30 21.31 -11.53 3.12
C ASP A 30 22.35 -11.81 4.22
N GLY A 31 21.89 -12.05 5.46
CA GLY A 31 22.73 -12.47 6.58
C GLY A 31 23.43 -11.34 7.34
N ARG A 32 23.26 -10.06 6.96
CA ARG A 32 23.87 -8.93 7.67
C ARG A 32 23.43 -8.84 9.13
N LEU A 33 22.18 -9.17 9.41
CA LEU A 33 21.65 -9.32 10.77
C LEU A 33 21.17 -10.76 10.97
N ASN A 34 22.12 -11.68 11.10
CA ASN A 34 21.89 -13.14 11.15
C ASN A 34 21.05 -13.63 12.36
N TRP A 35 20.89 -12.80 13.40
CA TRP A 35 20.06 -13.08 14.56
C TRP A 35 18.57 -12.76 14.33
N LEU A 36 18.21 -12.08 13.23
CA LEU A 36 16.82 -11.81 12.89
C LEU A 36 16.08 -13.11 12.54
N ARG A 37 14.84 -13.23 13.01
CA ARG A 37 13.92 -14.30 12.63
C ARG A 37 12.77 -13.76 11.76
N PRO A 38 11.97 -14.65 11.13
CA PRO A 38 11.03 -14.23 10.08
C PRO A 38 9.87 -13.32 10.50
N ASP A 39 9.39 -13.41 11.74
CA ASP A 39 8.21 -12.66 12.19
C ASP A 39 8.57 -11.23 12.61
N ALA A 40 7.94 -10.23 12.00
CA ALA A 40 8.16 -8.82 12.29
C ALA A 40 6.92 -7.98 12.02
N LYS A 41 6.77 -6.89 12.77
CA LYS A 41 5.65 -5.93 12.71
C LYS A 41 6.21 -4.51 12.78
N SER A 42 5.68 -3.61 11.97
CA SER A 42 6.02 -2.18 11.99
C SER A 42 4.76 -1.33 12.12
N GLN A 43 4.91 -0.16 12.72
CA GLN A 43 3.89 0.89 12.79
C GLN A 43 4.58 2.25 12.72
N VAL A 44 3.99 3.19 11.98
CA VAL A 44 4.50 4.56 11.87
C VAL A 44 3.38 5.52 12.20
N THR A 45 3.62 6.40 13.16
CA THR A 45 2.73 7.51 13.50
C THR A 45 3.30 8.79 12.90
N MET A 46 2.50 9.46 12.08
CA MET A 46 2.89 10.71 11.43
C MET A 46 1.99 11.86 11.88
N ARG A 47 2.59 13.04 12.05
CA ARG A 47 1.88 14.30 12.19
C ARG A 47 1.52 14.82 10.80
N TYR A 48 0.27 15.20 10.62
CA TYR A 48 -0.22 15.92 9.44
C TYR A 48 -0.49 17.39 9.80
N VAL A 49 -0.22 18.29 8.87
CA VAL A 49 -0.55 19.72 8.94
C VAL A 49 -1.21 20.08 7.62
N ASP A 50 -2.38 20.69 7.66
CA ASP A 50 -3.16 21.10 6.48
C ASP A 50 -3.35 19.97 5.45
N GLY A 51 -3.61 18.75 5.96
CA GLY A 51 -3.84 17.57 5.13
C GLY A 51 -2.59 16.96 4.49
N LYS A 52 -1.39 17.47 4.78
CA LYS A 52 -0.11 16.96 4.26
C LYS A 52 0.75 16.33 5.36
N PRO A 53 1.55 15.28 5.04
CA PRO A 53 2.50 14.71 5.99
C PRO A 53 3.53 15.76 6.36
N HIS A 54 3.75 15.98 7.66
CA HIS A 54 4.65 17.01 8.16
C HIS A 54 5.91 16.42 8.79
N SER A 55 5.76 15.45 9.71
CA SER A 55 6.86 14.82 10.44
C SER A 55 6.48 13.46 11.00
N ILE A 56 7.47 12.61 11.23
CA ILE A 56 7.30 11.33 11.94
C ILE A 56 7.36 11.61 13.45
N ASP A 57 6.38 11.12 14.21
CA ASP A 57 6.37 11.23 15.68
C ASP A 57 6.89 9.95 16.34
N THR A 58 6.36 8.79 15.93
CA THR A 58 6.69 7.50 16.56
C THR A 58 6.90 6.42 15.50
N VAL A 59 7.94 5.60 15.67
CA VAL A 59 8.15 4.36 14.91
C VAL A 59 8.19 3.20 15.88
N VAL A 60 7.30 2.23 15.69
CA VAL A 60 7.30 0.96 16.41
C VAL A 60 7.82 -0.12 15.46
N LEU A 61 8.79 -0.90 15.91
CA LEU A 61 9.26 -2.08 15.19
C LEU A 61 9.47 -3.23 16.17
N SER A 62 8.65 -4.27 16.05
CA SER A 62 8.83 -5.52 16.77
C SER A 62 9.35 -6.57 15.80
N THR A 63 10.52 -7.15 16.10
CA THR A 63 11.10 -8.23 15.30
C THR A 63 11.43 -9.43 16.18
N GLN A 64 11.08 -10.60 15.67
CA GLN A 64 11.51 -11.86 16.24
C GLN A 64 13.02 -11.99 16.10
N HIS A 65 13.67 -12.59 17.11
CA HIS A 65 15.12 -12.69 17.17
C HIS A 65 15.59 -14.00 17.82
N ALA A 66 16.85 -14.33 17.57
CA ALA A 66 17.56 -15.41 18.27
C ALA A 66 17.74 -15.07 19.76
N PRO A 67 17.77 -16.06 20.67
CA PRO A 67 17.75 -15.82 22.11
C PRO A 67 19.07 -15.26 22.68
N ASP A 68 20.15 -15.28 21.90
CA ASP A 68 21.52 -14.92 22.25
C ASP A 68 21.83 -13.43 22.10
N ILE A 69 21.09 -12.69 21.26
CA ILE A 69 21.25 -11.22 21.17
C ILE A 69 20.63 -10.53 22.39
N THR A 70 21.38 -9.59 22.97
CA THR A 70 20.87 -8.73 24.05
C THR A 70 19.87 -7.71 23.50
N LEU A 71 18.89 -7.33 24.32
CA LEU A 71 17.85 -6.39 23.92
C LEU A 71 18.42 -5.01 23.53
N GLU A 72 19.50 -4.58 24.20
CA GLU A 72 20.20 -3.33 23.91
C GLU A 72 20.79 -3.33 22.48
N LYS A 73 21.61 -4.34 22.16
CA LYS A 73 22.22 -4.49 20.82
C LYS A 73 21.17 -4.64 19.73
N LEU A 74 20.09 -5.38 20.02
CA LEU A 74 18.95 -5.52 19.10
C LEU A 74 18.32 -4.16 18.81
N ARG A 75 18.04 -3.37 19.84
CA ARG A 75 17.37 -2.06 19.70
C ARG A 75 18.22 -1.09 18.88
N GLU A 76 19.51 -1.00 19.19
CA GLU A 76 20.46 -0.18 18.43
C GLU A 76 20.50 -0.61 16.96
N ALA A 77 20.74 -1.90 16.69
CA ALA A 77 20.83 -2.40 15.32
C ALA A 77 19.53 -2.21 14.52
N VAL A 78 18.36 -2.40 15.14
CA VAL A 78 17.08 -2.13 14.46
C VAL A 78 16.94 -0.65 14.12
N ILE A 79 17.33 0.26 15.02
CA ILE A 79 17.23 1.70 14.77
C ILE A 79 18.20 2.12 13.65
N GLU A 80 19.46 1.72 13.73
CA GLU A 80 20.51 2.16 12.79
C GLU A 80 20.44 1.47 11.42
N GLU A 81 20.14 0.17 11.37
CA GLU A 81 20.22 -0.60 10.12
C GLU A 81 18.88 -0.76 9.39
N ILE A 82 17.76 -0.65 10.13
CA ILE A 82 16.41 -0.84 9.59
C ILE A 82 15.64 0.48 9.56
N ILE A 83 15.48 1.16 10.70
CA ILE A 83 14.58 2.32 10.79
C ILE A 83 15.17 3.53 10.07
N LYS A 84 16.31 4.05 10.56
CA LYS A 84 16.92 5.28 10.03
C LYS A 84 17.17 5.25 8.52
N PRO A 85 17.66 4.15 7.90
CA PRO A 85 17.89 4.09 6.46
C PRO A 85 16.61 4.12 5.61
N VAL A 86 15.45 3.83 6.21
CA VAL A 86 14.14 3.84 5.53
C VAL A 86 13.43 5.19 5.68
N LEU A 87 13.72 5.97 6.73
CA LEU A 87 13.02 7.23 6.97
C LEU A 87 13.47 8.33 5.99
N PRO A 88 12.55 9.01 5.28
CA PRO A 88 12.88 10.16 4.47
C PRO A 88 13.33 11.32 5.37
N LYS A 89 14.48 11.92 5.05
CA LYS A 89 15.10 12.98 5.87
C LYS A 89 14.15 14.16 6.10
N ASP A 90 13.33 14.51 5.12
CA ASP A 90 12.42 15.67 5.19
C ASP A 90 11.31 15.52 6.25
N PHE A 91 11.02 14.29 6.70
CA PHE A 91 10.04 14.04 7.78
C PHE A 91 10.67 13.80 9.15
N VAL A 92 12.01 13.80 9.25
CA VAL A 92 12.74 13.70 10.52
C VAL A 92 12.89 15.11 11.10
N LYS A 93 11.86 15.58 11.81
CA LYS A 93 11.82 16.90 12.44
C LYS A 93 11.75 16.74 13.95
N GLY A 94 12.83 17.08 14.64
CA GLY A 94 12.93 16.90 16.10
C GLY A 94 13.20 15.45 16.49
N GLU A 95 12.85 15.10 17.73
CA GLU A 95 13.06 13.78 18.29
C GLU A 95 11.95 12.81 17.86
N ILE A 96 12.34 11.66 17.29
CA ILE A 96 11.42 10.56 16.96
C ILE A 96 11.43 9.55 18.10
N LYS A 97 10.25 9.10 18.52
CA LYS A 97 10.11 8.02 19.49
C LYS A 97 10.30 6.68 18.80
N TYR A 98 11.41 6.00 19.10
CA TYR A 98 11.66 4.64 18.61
C TYR A 98 11.26 3.60 19.65
N LEU A 99 10.20 2.83 19.37
CA LEU A 99 9.71 1.75 20.23
C LEU A 99 10.09 0.40 19.60
N VAL A 100 11.29 -0.10 19.93
CA VAL A 100 11.79 -1.37 19.41
C VAL A 100 11.65 -2.49 20.45
N ASN A 101 10.91 -3.54 20.07
CA ASN A 101 10.52 -4.65 20.94
C ASN A 101 10.07 -4.15 22.34
N PRO A 102 8.98 -3.36 22.43
CA PRO A 102 8.59 -2.67 23.66
C PRO A 102 8.25 -3.64 24.80
N THR A 103 7.82 -4.86 24.48
CA THR A 103 7.52 -5.92 25.46
C THR A 103 8.76 -6.72 25.89
N GLY A 104 9.95 -6.40 25.36
CA GLY A 104 11.19 -7.13 25.63
C GLY A 104 11.44 -8.27 24.65
N ARG A 105 11.63 -9.51 25.14
CA ARG A 105 12.01 -10.65 24.29
C ARG A 105 10.90 -11.05 23.32
N PHE A 106 11.29 -11.33 22.07
CA PHE A 106 10.43 -11.91 21.03
C PHE A 106 11.16 -13.07 20.33
N VAL A 107 11.23 -14.23 21.00
CA VAL A 107 11.96 -15.41 20.49
C VAL A 107 11.04 -16.40 19.78
N VAL A 108 9.88 -16.69 20.38
CA VAL A 108 8.81 -17.53 19.80
C VAL A 108 7.91 -16.64 18.96
N GLY A 109 7.62 -17.05 17.73
CA GLY A 109 6.82 -16.28 16.77
C GLY A 109 6.36 -17.15 15.60
N GLY A 110 5.76 -16.52 14.60
CA GLY A 110 5.14 -17.25 13.49
C GLY A 110 3.94 -18.10 13.93
N PRO A 111 3.58 -19.14 13.15
CA PRO A 111 2.38 -19.96 13.43
C PRO A 111 2.36 -20.66 14.79
N GLN A 112 3.52 -20.87 15.41
CA GLN A 112 3.64 -21.41 16.77
C GLN A 112 3.16 -20.41 17.84
N GLY A 113 3.36 -19.11 17.60
CA GLY A 113 2.94 -18.05 18.50
C GLY A 113 1.49 -17.65 18.28
N ASP A 114 1.12 -17.38 17.02
CA ASP A 114 -0.19 -16.87 16.64
C ASP A 114 -0.72 -17.58 15.37
N CYS A 115 -1.97 -18.05 15.38
CA CYS A 115 -2.60 -18.64 14.20
C CYS A 115 -2.81 -17.59 13.09
N GLY A 116 -2.35 -17.90 11.87
CA GLY A 116 -2.50 -17.07 10.68
C GLY A 116 -3.57 -17.60 9.73
N LEU A 117 -4.40 -16.70 9.19
CA LEU A 117 -5.41 -17.03 8.18
C LEU A 117 -5.34 -16.07 6.98
N THR A 118 -5.62 -16.59 5.80
CA THR A 118 -5.74 -15.81 4.56
C THR A 118 -6.77 -14.69 4.73
N GLY A 119 -6.44 -13.48 4.28
CA GLY A 119 -7.37 -12.34 4.30
C GLY A 119 -7.52 -11.65 5.66
N ARG A 120 -6.64 -11.93 6.64
CA ARG A 120 -6.65 -11.23 7.95
C ARG A 120 -5.69 -10.04 8.03
N LYS A 121 -5.29 -9.50 6.88
CA LYS A 121 -4.39 -8.35 6.73
C LYS A 121 -4.84 -7.38 5.63
N ILE A 122 -6.12 -7.34 5.27
CA ILE A 122 -6.64 -6.53 4.15
C ILE A 122 -6.32 -5.03 4.22
N ILE A 123 -6.22 -4.45 5.42
CA ILE A 123 -5.83 -3.03 5.57
C ILE A 123 -4.33 -2.83 5.35
N VAL A 124 -3.52 -3.81 5.75
CA VAL A 124 -2.07 -3.86 5.45
C VAL A 124 -1.86 -4.13 3.96
N ASP A 125 -2.67 -4.98 3.33
CA ASP A 125 -2.57 -5.24 1.90
C ASP A 125 -2.89 -4.01 1.03
N THR A 126 -3.56 -2.99 1.60
CA THR A 126 -4.09 -1.83 0.88
C THR A 126 -3.47 -0.51 1.31
N TYR A 127 -4.20 0.33 2.05
CA TYR A 127 -3.88 1.74 2.26
C TYR A 127 -3.66 2.12 3.73
N GLY A 128 -3.51 1.12 4.62
CA GLY A 128 -3.20 1.34 6.03
C GLY A 128 -4.23 2.19 6.78
N GLY A 129 -5.50 2.15 6.35
CA GLY A 129 -6.59 2.93 6.96
C GLY A 129 -6.77 4.34 6.39
N SER A 130 -5.93 4.76 5.42
CA SER A 130 -6.01 6.09 4.80
C SER A 130 -7.25 6.28 3.91
N CYS A 131 -7.92 5.19 3.53
CA CYS A 131 -9.21 5.22 2.86
C CYS A 131 -10.09 4.03 3.31
N PRO A 132 -11.40 4.06 3.03
CA PRO A 132 -12.30 2.93 3.29
C PRO A 132 -11.90 1.66 2.54
N HIS A 133 -12.40 0.52 3.00
CA HIS A 133 -12.15 -0.79 2.39
C HIS A 133 -13.47 -1.56 2.20
N GLY A 134 -13.65 -2.21 1.05
CA GLY A 134 -14.90 -2.93 0.71
C GLY A 134 -15.07 -4.30 1.38
N GLY A 135 -14.05 -4.79 2.08
CA GLY A 135 -14.09 -6.02 2.89
C GLY A 135 -13.51 -7.28 2.23
N GLY A 136 -13.46 -7.33 0.90
CA GLY A 136 -12.92 -8.48 0.17
C GLY A 136 -11.41 -8.68 0.33
N ALA A 137 -10.97 -9.88 0.72
CA ALA A 137 -9.55 -10.25 0.70
C ALA A 137 -9.02 -10.51 -0.71
N PHE A 138 -7.69 -10.45 -0.91
CA PHE A 138 -7.06 -10.68 -2.22
C PHE A 138 -6.48 -12.08 -2.41
N SER A 139 -5.59 -12.51 -1.51
CA SER A 139 -4.83 -13.77 -1.65
C SER A 139 -5.73 -15.00 -1.75
N GLY A 140 -5.37 -15.93 -2.64
CA GLY A 140 -6.14 -17.14 -2.94
C GLY A 140 -7.24 -16.98 -4.01
N LYS A 141 -7.44 -15.77 -4.56
CA LYS A 141 -8.50 -15.51 -5.56
C LYS A 141 -7.94 -15.30 -6.96
N ASP A 142 -8.46 -16.02 -7.95
CA ASP A 142 -8.17 -15.73 -9.37
C ASP A 142 -8.81 -14.39 -9.81
N PRO A 143 -8.40 -13.78 -10.93
CA PRO A 143 -8.82 -12.42 -11.27
C PRO A 143 -10.26 -12.29 -11.78
N SER A 144 -11.02 -13.39 -11.91
CA SER A 144 -12.48 -13.29 -12.09
C SER A 144 -13.20 -12.79 -10.83
N LYS A 145 -12.54 -12.84 -9.66
CA LYS A 145 -13.11 -12.41 -8.38
C LYS A 145 -12.87 -10.91 -8.22
N VAL A 146 -13.96 -10.14 -8.35
CA VAL A 146 -13.93 -8.67 -8.35
C VAL A 146 -13.34 -8.08 -7.07
N ASP A 147 -13.39 -8.79 -5.94
CA ASP A 147 -12.69 -8.39 -4.72
C ASP A 147 -11.20 -8.05 -4.96
N ARG A 148 -10.53 -8.81 -5.84
CA ARG A 148 -9.15 -8.57 -6.23
C ARG A 148 -9.07 -7.69 -7.46
N SER A 149 -9.70 -8.10 -8.56
CA SER A 149 -9.50 -7.44 -9.85
C SER A 149 -10.05 -6.02 -9.86
N ALA A 150 -11.22 -5.77 -9.29
CA ALA A 150 -11.79 -4.42 -9.24
C ALA A 150 -11.07 -3.52 -8.23
N ALA A 151 -10.54 -4.07 -7.13
CA ALA A 151 -9.67 -3.31 -6.22
C ALA A 151 -8.37 -2.87 -6.91
N TYR A 152 -7.76 -3.73 -7.73
CA TYR A 152 -6.60 -3.39 -8.55
C TYR A 152 -6.94 -2.35 -9.62
N ALA A 153 -8.09 -2.50 -10.30
CA ALA A 153 -8.56 -1.50 -11.26
C ALA A 153 -8.81 -0.15 -10.59
N ALA A 154 -9.43 -0.12 -9.40
CA ALA A 154 -9.65 1.12 -8.65
C ALA A 154 -8.35 1.79 -8.19
N ARG A 155 -7.31 1.00 -7.88
CA ARG A 155 -5.95 1.53 -7.67
C ARG A 155 -5.41 2.16 -8.96
N TYR A 156 -5.44 1.42 -10.06
CA TYR A 156 -4.95 1.85 -11.36
C TYR A 156 -5.60 3.15 -11.84
N VAL A 157 -6.93 3.23 -11.75
CA VAL A 157 -7.71 4.44 -12.07
C VAL A 157 -7.27 5.61 -11.18
N ALA A 158 -7.34 5.46 -9.86
CA ALA A 158 -7.00 6.54 -8.93
C ALA A 158 -5.56 7.04 -9.12
N LYS A 159 -4.62 6.11 -9.35
CA LYS A 159 -3.21 6.41 -9.57
C LYS A 159 -3.01 7.21 -10.87
N ASN A 160 -3.70 6.84 -11.95
CA ASN A 160 -3.65 7.59 -13.21
C ASN A 160 -4.30 8.98 -13.10
N VAL A 161 -5.40 9.13 -12.34
CA VAL A 161 -6.02 10.44 -12.09
C VAL A 161 -5.05 11.38 -11.35
N VAL A 162 -4.38 10.89 -10.30
CA VAL A 162 -3.39 11.71 -9.56
C VAL A 162 -2.15 11.97 -10.41
N ALA A 163 -1.65 10.96 -11.13
CA ALA A 163 -0.50 11.11 -12.02
C ALA A 163 -0.75 12.08 -13.19
N ALA A 164 -2.01 12.21 -13.64
CA ALA A 164 -2.43 13.16 -14.67
C ALA A 164 -2.46 14.61 -14.16
N GLY A 165 -2.28 14.82 -12.85
CA GLY A 165 -2.44 16.14 -12.22
C GLY A 165 -3.91 16.59 -12.13
N LEU A 166 -4.87 15.67 -12.26
CA LEU A 166 -6.29 16.01 -12.15
C LEU A 166 -6.74 16.22 -10.70
N ALA A 167 -6.00 15.69 -9.74
CA ALA A 167 -6.20 15.87 -8.30
C ALA A 167 -4.92 15.50 -7.55
N SER A 168 -4.69 16.05 -6.34
CA SER A 168 -3.62 15.57 -5.46
C SER A 168 -4.04 14.31 -4.68
N LYS A 169 -5.34 14.10 -4.50
CA LYS A 169 -5.92 12.94 -3.81
C LYS A 169 -7.13 12.41 -4.58
N CYS A 170 -7.22 11.10 -4.75
CA CYS A 170 -8.34 10.48 -5.47
C CYS A 170 -8.77 9.14 -4.83
N LEU A 171 -10.04 9.04 -4.48
CA LEU A 171 -10.71 7.79 -4.13
C LEU A 171 -11.62 7.36 -5.28
N VAL A 172 -11.57 6.06 -5.61
CA VAL A 172 -12.46 5.41 -6.56
C VAL A 172 -13.15 4.26 -5.82
N GLN A 173 -14.47 4.24 -5.85
CA GLN A 173 -15.30 3.15 -5.34
C GLN A 173 -16.08 2.54 -6.51
N VAL A 174 -16.12 1.21 -6.56
CA VAL A 174 -16.90 0.45 -7.53
C VAL A 174 -17.67 -0.65 -6.82
N SER A 175 -18.87 -0.97 -7.30
CA SER A 175 -19.68 -2.09 -6.79
C SER A 175 -20.24 -2.92 -7.93
N TYR A 176 -20.54 -4.19 -7.66
CA TYR A 176 -21.06 -5.14 -8.63
C TYR A 176 -22.21 -5.94 -8.02
N ALA A 177 -23.20 -6.26 -8.85
CA ALA A 177 -24.17 -7.31 -8.56
C ALA A 177 -23.68 -8.64 -9.15
N ILE A 178 -23.91 -9.74 -8.44
CA ILE A 178 -23.54 -11.08 -8.92
C ILE A 178 -24.21 -11.37 -10.27
N GLY A 179 -23.43 -11.86 -11.25
CA GLY A 179 -23.92 -12.13 -12.61
C GLY A 179 -24.04 -10.91 -13.52
N VAL A 180 -23.82 -9.69 -13.03
CA VAL A 180 -23.89 -8.46 -13.84
C VAL A 180 -22.48 -7.98 -14.20
N ALA A 181 -22.22 -7.80 -15.49
CA ALA A 181 -20.90 -7.43 -15.98
C ALA A 181 -20.54 -5.96 -15.71
N LYS A 182 -21.48 -5.04 -15.88
CA LYS A 182 -21.25 -3.61 -15.63
C LYS A 182 -21.28 -3.34 -14.11
N PRO A 183 -20.41 -2.46 -13.60
CA PRO A 183 -20.53 -2.00 -12.22
C PRO A 183 -21.92 -1.42 -11.95
N THR A 184 -22.47 -1.70 -10.77
CA THR A 184 -23.70 -1.05 -10.30
C THR A 184 -23.46 0.40 -9.89
N SER A 185 -22.23 0.73 -9.53
CA SER A 185 -21.80 2.12 -9.31
C SER A 185 -20.31 2.30 -9.63
N VAL A 186 -19.96 3.49 -10.10
CA VAL A 186 -18.59 4.01 -10.18
C VAL A 186 -18.63 5.40 -9.57
N TRP A 187 -18.03 5.54 -8.38
CA TRP A 187 -17.99 6.80 -7.65
C TRP A 187 -16.55 7.25 -7.48
N VAL A 188 -16.31 8.53 -7.76
CA VAL A 188 -15.01 9.18 -7.63
C VAL A 188 -15.14 10.31 -6.62
N SER A 189 -14.13 10.47 -5.76
CA SER A 189 -13.99 11.66 -4.93
C SER A 189 -12.55 12.15 -4.88
N THR A 190 -12.35 13.45 -5.14
CA THR A 190 -11.03 14.09 -5.03
C THR A 190 -10.81 14.79 -3.69
N TYR A 191 -11.78 14.70 -2.77
CA TYR A 191 -11.73 15.42 -1.49
C TYR A 191 -11.52 16.94 -1.66
N GLY A 192 -12.06 17.51 -2.75
CA GLY A 192 -11.91 18.94 -3.06
C GLY A 192 -10.55 19.33 -3.63
N THR A 193 -9.69 18.37 -3.97
CA THR A 193 -8.37 18.63 -4.57
C THR A 193 -8.37 18.60 -6.10
N GLY A 194 -9.52 18.30 -6.71
CA GLY A 194 -9.67 18.20 -8.16
C GLY A 194 -9.53 19.54 -8.87
N VAL A 195 -8.84 19.53 -10.02
CA VAL A 195 -8.79 20.69 -10.95
C VAL A 195 -10.04 20.78 -11.84
N ILE A 196 -10.78 19.67 -11.93
CA ILE A 196 -12.11 19.54 -12.53
C ILE A 196 -13.02 18.83 -11.53
N SER A 197 -14.33 18.95 -11.71
CA SER A 197 -15.35 18.34 -10.83
C SER A 197 -15.24 16.81 -10.77
N ASP A 198 -15.57 16.22 -9.62
CA ASP A 198 -15.57 14.77 -9.41
C ASP A 198 -16.45 14.03 -10.43
N GLU A 199 -17.56 14.64 -10.86
CA GLU A 199 -18.46 14.11 -11.90
C GLU A 199 -17.75 13.95 -13.24
N LYS A 200 -17.05 14.99 -13.70
CA LYS A 200 -16.26 14.95 -14.95
C LYS A 200 -15.13 13.92 -14.88
N ILE A 201 -14.47 13.77 -13.72
CA ILE A 201 -13.47 12.72 -13.54
C ILE A 201 -14.15 11.35 -13.64
N SER A 202 -15.31 11.15 -13.00
CA SER A 202 -16.08 9.91 -13.10
C SER A 202 -16.49 9.58 -14.54
N GLU A 203 -16.88 10.59 -15.33
CA GLU A 203 -17.15 10.43 -16.78
C GLU A 203 -15.91 9.97 -17.55
N LEU A 204 -14.75 10.62 -17.34
CA LEU A 204 -13.49 10.21 -17.93
C LEU A 204 -13.12 8.77 -17.53
N VAL A 205 -13.36 8.39 -16.28
CA VAL A 205 -13.14 7.01 -15.81
C VAL A 205 -14.01 6.02 -16.59
N ASN A 206 -15.30 6.31 -16.76
CA ASN A 206 -16.21 5.44 -17.50
C ASN A 206 -15.87 5.35 -19.00
N THR A 207 -15.29 6.40 -19.58
CA THR A 207 -14.88 6.44 -20.98
C THR A 207 -13.57 5.68 -21.24
N HIS A 208 -12.57 5.83 -20.37
CA HIS A 208 -11.21 5.35 -20.63
C HIS A 208 -10.88 3.99 -19.99
N PHE A 209 -11.67 3.52 -19.02
CA PHE A 209 -11.40 2.26 -18.31
C PHE A 209 -12.57 1.27 -18.46
N ASP A 210 -12.28 0.08 -18.98
CA ASP A 210 -13.27 -1.01 -19.02
C ASP A 210 -13.33 -1.73 -17.67
N LEU A 211 -14.22 -1.26 -16.80
CA LEU A 211 -14.42 -1.79 -15.45
C LEU A 211 -15.31 -3.05 -15.38
N ARG A 212 -15.66 -3.67 -16.52
CA ARG A 212 -16.28 -5.00 -16.50
C ARG A 212 -15.23 -6.05 -16.09
N PRO A 213 -15.58 -7.15 -15.39
CA PRO A 213 -14.59 -8.13 -14.91
C PRO A 213 -13.63 -8.63 -16.01
N LYS A 214 -14.14 -8.98 -17.20
CA LYS A 214 -13.31 -9.40 -18.33
C LYS A 214 -12.49 -8.25 -18.93
N GLY A 215 -13.03 -7.03 -18.91
CA GLY A 215 -12.35 -5.81 -19.31
C GLY A 215 -11.12 -5.55 -18.44
N ILE A 216 -11.29 -5.61 -17.11
CA ILE A 216 -10.21 -5.45 -16.13
C ILE A 216 -9.12 -6.51 -16.34
N VAL A 217 -9.51 -7.78 -16.50
CA VAL A 217 -8.56 -8.87 -16.73
C VAL A 217 -7.69 -8.62 -17.97
N LYS A 218 -8.28 -8.12 -19.06
CA LYS A 218 -7.58 -7.78 -20.29
C LYS A 218 -6.70 -6.54 -20.10
N MET A 219 -7.28 -5.45 -19.58
CA MET A 219 -6.62 -4.17 -19.35
C MET A 219 -5.35 -4.31 -18.53
N LEU A 220 -5.40 -5.10 -17.46
CA LEU A 220 -4.28 -5.30 -16.54
C LEU A 220 -3.49 -6.58 -16.82
N ASN A 221 -3.80 -7.32 -17.88
CA ASN A 221 -3.15 -8.58 -18.24
C ASN A 221 -3.02 -9.54 -17.03
N LEU A 222 -4.15 -9.93 -16.43
CA LEU A 222 -4.17 -10.61 -15.13
C LEU A 222 -4.09 -12.15 -15.20
N LEU A 223 -4.27 -12.77 -16.37
CA LEU A 223 -4.19 -14.24 -16.51
C LEU A 223 -2.73 -14.73 -16.57
N ARG A 224 -1.97 -14.43 -15.51
CA ARG A 224 -0.54 -14.74 -15.37
C ARG A 224 -0.21 -15.12 -13.92
N PRO A 225 0.89 -15.86 -13.68
CA PRO A 225 1.32 -16.23 -12.32
C PRO A 225 2.07 -15.09 -11.59
N ILE A 226 1.42 -13.92 -11.46
CA ILE A 226 2.05 -12.67 -10.97
C ILE A 226 1.80 -12.34 -9.49
N TYR A 227 0.99 -13.13 -8.80
CA TYR A 227 0.41 -12.73 -7.51
C TYR A 227 1.26 -13.04 -6.27
N LYS A 228 2.29 -13.89 -6.38
CA LYS A 228 3.06 -14.34 -5.20
C LYS A 228 3.76 -13.18 -4.50
N LYS A 229 4.35 -12.25 -5.28
CA LYS A 229 5.02 -11.06 -4.73
C LYS A 229 4.06 -10.11 -4.02
N SER A 230 2.76 -10.11 -4.37
CA SER A 230 1.77 -9.20 -3.78
C SER A 230 1.38 -9.58 -2.35
N ALA A 231 1.52 -10.85 -1.98
CA ALA A 231 1.02 -11.41 -0.72
C ALA A 231 1.76 -10.96 0.56
N ALA A 232 2.79 -10.11 0.41
CA ALA A 232 3.48 -9.42 1.49
C ALA A 232 3.94 -8.04 1.02
N TYR A 233 4.11 -7.13 1.97
CA TYR A 233 4.60 -5.76 1.76
C TYR A 233 3.68 -4.87 0.91
N GLY A 234 2.37 -5.15 0.94
CA GLY A 234 1.34 -4.36 0.27
C GLY A 234 1.11 -4.75 -1.19
N HIS A 235 -0.15 -4.78 -1.61
CA HIS A 235 -0.49 -5.01 -3.02
C HIS A 235 -0.29 -3.76 -3.89
N PHE A 236 -0.24 -2.58 -3.26
CA PHE A 236 -0.16 -1.29 -3.93
C PHE A 236 1.11 -0.52 -3.53
N GLY A 237 1.55 0.38 -4.40
CA GLY A 237 2.70 1.25 -4.13
C GLY A 237 4.08 0.64 -4.40
N ARG A 238 4.15 -0.46 -5.17
CA ARG A 238 5.41 -1.05 -5.63
C ARG A 238 5.39 -1.14 -7.15
N GLU A 239 6.31 -0.49 -7.84
CA GLU A 239 6.32 -0.43 -9.30
C GLU A 239 7.09 -1.62 -9.90
N GLU A 240 6.66 -2.82 -9.55
CA GLU A 240 7.20 -4.08 -10.06
C GLU A 240 6.61 -4.41 -11.44
N PRO A 241 7.35 -5.07 -12.35
CA PRO A 241 6.85 -5.47 -13.67
C PRO A 241 5.57 -6.33 -13.62
N GLU A 242 5.39 -7.09 -12.54
CA GLU A 242 4.20 -7.91 -12.32
C GLU A 242 2.93 -7.10 -12.01
N PHE A 243 3.07 -5.89 -11.45
CA PHE A 243 1.96 -5.11 -10.90
C PHE A 243 1.49 -4.06 -11.91
N SER A 244 0.85 -4.54 -12.97
CA SER A 244 0.29 -3.70 -14.04
C SER A 244 -0.65 -2.58 -13.54
N TRP A 245 -1.32 -2.77 -12.41
CA TRP A 245 -2.18 -1.77 -11.79
C TRP A 245 -1.42 -0.58 -11.17
N GLU A 246 -0.09 -0.64 -11.11
CA GLU A 246 0.76 0.47 -10.68
C GLU A 246 1.25 1.33 -11.87
N ALA A 247 0.95 0.96 -13.11
CA ALA A 247 1.28 1.78 -14.28
C ALA A 247 0.51 3.11 -14.31
N ARG A 248 1.10 4.12 -14.96
CA ARG A 248 0.57 5.49 -15.12
C ARG A 248 0.37 5.86 -16.59
N ASP A 249 0.18 4.86 -17.43
CA ASP A 249 0.15 4.93 -18.88
C ASP A 249 -1.10 5.62 -19.46
N LEU A 250 -2.16 5.79 -18.67
CA LEU A 250 -3.35 6.56 -19.05
C LEU A 250 -3.34 8.00 -18.51
N ALA A 251 -2.33 8.40 -17.75
CA ALA A 251 -2.26 9.74 -17.16
C ALA A 251 -2.31 10.86 -18.22
N LEU A 252 -1.50 10.74 -19.28
CA LEU A 252 -1.50 11.72 -20.38
C LEU A 252 -2.83 11.74 -21.14
N THR A 253 -3.41 10.57 -21.41
CA THR A 253 -4.73 10.46 -22.07
C THR A 253 -5.81 11.17 -21.26
N LEU A 254 -5.84 10.95 -19.94
CA LEU A 254 -6.80 11.60 -19.04
C LEU A 254 -6.60 13.11 -18.99
N LYS A 255 -5.34 13.56 -18.91
CA LYS A 255 -5.00 14.98 -18.88
C LYS A 255 -5.47 15.69 -20.16
N SER A 256 -5.15 15.13 -21.33
CA SER A 256 -5.60 15.65 -22.63
C SER A 256 -7.13 15.65 -22.75
N ALA A 257 -7.80 14.58 -22.32
CA ALA A 257 -9.27 14.49 -22.35
C ALA A 257 -9.95 15.48 -21.39
N ALA A 258 -9.27 15.90 -20.33
CA ALA A 258 -9.70 16.98 -19.44
C ALA A 258 -9.42 18.38 -19.99
N GLY A 259 -8.70 18.51 -21.10
CA GLY A 259 -8.33 19.79 -21.72
C GLY A 259 -7.18 20.53 -21.02
N LEU A 260 -6.24 19.79 -20.41
CA LEU A 260 -5.12 20.30 -19.60
C LEU A 260 -3.74 19.92 -20.14
#